data_AF-A0A1Y1KUH2-F1
#
_entry.id   AF-A0A1Y1KUH2-F1
#
_cell.length_a   1.000
_cell.length_b   1.000
_cell.length_c   1.000
_cell.angle_alpha   90.00
_cell.angle_beta   90.00
_cell.angle_gamma   90.00
#
_symmetry.space_group_name_H-M   'P 1'
#
loop_
_entity.id
_entity.type
_entity.pdbx_description
1 polymer ?
#
loop_
_entity_poly.entity_id
_entity_poly.type
_entity_poly.pdbx_seq_one_letter_code
_entity_poly.pdbx_strand_id
1 'polypeptide(L)'
;MHGGGDDPSEHYAANRHTVPPVIAIIFIMFIFSLYGIVYLIDGIFPNPLYIIDEKDNPAAFIAERVQQDLKEFTEIGPRIIGSYENEVTAVDYLRQKIQEVKQEANAVQKMEVDEQVASGSYLVDKGFVSVYDKVQNVLVKLHSSNHSRHTLLINAHFDSAPGTSGAGDNGVNCATMLELLRKLS
;
A
#
# COMPACT_ATOMS: atom_id res chain seq x y z
N MET A 1 -59.69 -42.31 -23.60
CA MET A 1 -58.98 -41.02 -23.47
C MET A 1 -58.52 -40.89 -22.03
N HIS A 2 -57.27 -41.26 -21.74
CA HIS A 2 -56.65 -41.08 -20.42
C HIS A 2 -55.81 -39.80 -20.50
N GLY A 3 -56.28 -38.73 -19.88
CA GLY A 3 -55.50 -37.52 -19.68
C GLY A 3 -54.64 -37.69 -18.44
N GLY A 4 -53.34 -37.93 -18.63
CA GLY A 4 -52.36 -37.81 -17.57
C GLY A 4 -52.23 -36.33 -17.20
N GLY A 5 -52.49 -36.00 -15.94
CA GLY A 5 -52.16 -34.69 -15.38
C GLY A 5 -50.69 -34.71 -14.98
N ASP A 6 -49.89 -33.86 -15.61
CA ASP A 6 -48.52 -33.60 -15.19
C ASP A 6 -48.56 -32.91 -13.82
N ASP A 7 -48.00 -33.56 -12.79
CA ASP A 7 -47.92 -33.02 -11.43
C ASP A 7 -46.87 -31.90 -11.38
N PRO A 8 -47.26 -30.65 -11.03
CA PRO A 8 -46.32 -29.53 -10.90
C PRO A 8 -45.18 -29.80 -9.90
N SER A 9 -45.36 -30.73 -8.95
CA SER A 9 -44.36 -31.07 -7.94
C SER A 9 -43.10 -31.72 -8.52
N GLU A 10 -43.21 -32.42 -9.66
CA GLU A 10 -42.07 -33.05 -10.34
C GLU A 10 -41.14 -32.02 -10.99
N HIS A 11 -41.69 -30.91 -11.50
CA HIS A 11 -40.90 -29.84 -12.10
C HIS A 11 -40.08 -29.04 -11.07
N TYR A 12 -40.54 -28.91 -9.82
CA TYR A 12 -39.79 -28.25 -8.74
C TYR A 12 -38.68 -29.11 -8.14
N ALA A 13 -38.74 -30.44 -8.29
CA ALA A 13 -37.69 -31.36 -7.82
C ALA A 13 -36.47 -31.34 -8.74
N ALA A 14 -36.66 -31.14 -10.05
CA ALA A 14 -35.62 -31.24 -11.08
C ALA A 14 -34.54 -30.14 -11.04
N ASN A 15 -34.78 -29.02 -10.34
CA ASN A 15 -33.86 -27.88 -10.28
C ASN A 15 -33.07 -27.75 -8.96
N ARG A 16 -33.02 -28.80 -8.14
CA ARG A 16 -32.19 -28.81 -6.92
C ARG A 16 -30.76 -29.17 -7.26
N HIS A 17 -29.97 -28.17 -7.67
CA HIS A 17 -28.52 -28.30 -7.69
C HIS A 17 -28.01 -28.48 -6.26
N THR A 18 -27.63 -29.70 -5.89
CA THR A 18 -26.99 -30.00 -4.61
C THR A 18 -25.50 -30.16 -4.82
N VAL A 19 -24.70 -29.48 -4.00
CA VAL A 19 -23.25 -29.68 -4.01
C VAL A 19 -22.96 -30.98 -3.26
N PRO A 20 -22.29 -31.97 -3.87
CA PRO A 20 -21.88 -33.18 -3.18
C PRO A 20 -21.11 -32.85 -1.89
N PRO A 21 -21.41 -33.50 -0.74
CA PRO A 21 -20.71 -33.25 0.51
C PRO A 21 -19.19 -33.39 0.41
N VAL A 22 -18.71 -34.28 -0.47
CA VAL A 22 -17.28 -34.47 -0.74
C VAL A 22 -16.61 -33.21 -1.29
N ILE A 23 -17.29 -32.48 -2.17
CA ILE A 23 -16.78 -31.21 -2.73
C ILE A 23 -16.70 -30.16 -1.62
N ALA A 24 -17.71 -30.09 -0.74
CA ALA A 24 -17.68 -29.21 0.41
C ALA A 24 -16.52 -29.54 1.38
N ILE A 25 -16.28 -30.82 1.65
CA ILE A 25 -15.15 -31.28 2.49
C ILE A 25 -13.81 -30.91 1.85
N ILE A 26 -13.62 -31.15 0.54
CA ILE A 26 -12.39 -30.78 -0.17
C ILE A 26 -12.17 -29.26 -0.11
N PHE A 27 -13.23 -28.47 -0.35
CA PHE A 27 -13.14 -27.02 -0.27
C PHE A 27 -12.75 -26.53 1.13
N ILE A 28 -13.35 -27.11 2.18
CA ILE A 28 -12.99 -26.80 3.57
C ILE A 28 -11.52 -27.16 3.84
N MET A 29 -11.07 -28.36 3.46
CA MET A 29 -9.67 -28.77 3.62
C MET A 29 -8.71 -27.84 2.87
N PHE A 30 -9.08 -27.38 1.67
CA PHE A 30 -8.31 -26.43 0.90
C PHE A 30 -8.17 -25.09 1.62
N ILE A 31 -9.27 -24.53 2.15
CA ILE A 31 -9.24 -23.28 2.92
C ILE A 31 -8.39 -23.43 4.20
N PHE A 32 -8.54 -24.53 4.94
CA PHE A 32 -7.70 -24.79 6.12
C PHE A 32 -6.22 -24.96 5.77
N SER A 33 -5.91 -25.61 4.64
CA SER A 33 -4.54 -25.72 4.16
C SER A 33 -3.95 -24.36 3.79
N LEU A 34 -4.71 -23.50 3.11
CA LEU A 34 -4.27 -22.14 2.79
C LEU A 34 -4.06 -21.32 4.06
N TYR A 35 -4.98 -21.38 5.02
CA TYR A 35 -4.84 -20.73 6.31
C TYR A 35 -3.60 -21.21 7.07
N GLY A 36 -3.37 -22.53 7.10
CA GLY A 36 -2.19 -23.11 7.72
C GLY A 36 -0.88 -22.62 7.08
N ILE A 37 -0.83 -22.54 5.74
CA ILE A 37 0.34 -21.98 5.03
C ILE A 37 0.55 -20.51 5.39
N VAL A 38 -0.52 -19.69 5.37
CA VAL A 38 -0.43 -18.27 5.74
C VAL A 38 0.06 -18.11 7.18
N TYR A 39 -0.50 -18.88 8.12
CA TYR A 39 -0.10 -18.86 9.52
C TYR A 39 1.38 -19.25 9.72
N LEU A 40 1.84 -20.28 9.00
CA LEU A 40 3.25 -20.68 9.05
C LEU A 40 4.18 -19.62 8.49
N ILE A 41 3.79 -18.95 7.40
CA ILE A 41 4.55 -17.85 6.80
C ILE A 41 4.57 -16.63 7.73
N ASP A 42 3.43 -16.30 8.35
CA ASP A 42 3.30 -15.17 9.28
C ASP A 42 4.24 -15.33 10.48
N GLY A 43 4.37 -16.55 11.00
CA GLY A 43 5.31 -16.88 12.07
C GLY A 43 6.80 -16.77 11.72
N ILE A 44 7.17 -16.59 10.44
CA ILE A 44 8.57 -16.35 10.01
C ILE A 44 8.91 -14.86 10.06
N PHE A 45 7.93 -13.97 9.97
CA PHE A 45 8.19 -12.53 9.95
C PHE A 45 8.55 -12.02 11.35
N PRO A 46 9.36 -10.94 11.44
CA PRO A 46 9.60 -10.26 12.71
C PRO A 46 8.30 -9.77 13.32
N ASN A 47 8.18 -9.86 14.64
CA ASN A 47 7.04 -9.27 15.35
C ASN A 47 7.00 -7.75 15.10
N PRO A 48 5.82 -7.18 14.80
CA PRO A 48 5.68 -5.74 14.66
C PRO A 48 5.98 -5.06 16.00
N LEU A 49 6.81 -4.02 15.97
CA LEU A 49 7.10 -3.19 17.13
C LEU A 49 6.13 -2.01 17.22
N TYR A 50 5.80 -1.63 18.45
CA TYR A 50 4.94 -0.51 18.80
C TYR A 50 5.78 0.68 19.28
N ILE A 51 5.19 1.86 19.38
CA ILE A 51 5.88 3.09 19.80
C ILE A 51 6.50 2.93 21.20
N ILE A 52 5.84 2.18 22.09
CA ILE A 52 6.37 1.89 23.42
C ILE A 52 7.68 1.09 23.40
N ASP A 53 7.91 0.28 22.36
CA ASP A 53 9.09 -0.57 22.21
C ASP A 53 10.32 0.21 21.69
N GLU A 54 10.11 1.41 21.15
CA GLU A 54 11.17 2.24 20.56
C GLU A 54 12.23 2.65 21.58
N LYS A 55 11.82 2.86 22.85
CA LYS A 55 12.74 3.22 23.92
C LYS A 55 13.86 2.17 24.11
N ASP A 56 13.49 0.90 23.99
CA ASP A 56 14.42 -0.21 24.17
C ASP A 56 15.06 -0.62 22.82
N ASN A 57 14.49 -0.20 21.70
CA ASN A 57 14.92 -0.55 20.34
C ASN A 57 14.99 0.70 19.42
N PRO A 58 15.86 1.69 19.70
CA PRO A 58 15.83 2.98 19.02
C PRO A 58 16.04 2.89 17.50
N ALA A 59 16.90 1.96 17.06
CA ALA A 59 17.21 1.74 15.64
C ALA A 59 16.23 0.77 14.93
N ALA A 60 15.29 0.16 15.65
CA ALA A 60 14.36 -0.79 15.05
C ALA A 60 13.17 -0.07 14.41
N PHE A 61 12.63 -0.66 13.35
CA PHE A 61 11.47 -0.18 12.63
C PHE A 61 10.19 -0.31 13.47
N ILE A 62 9.41 0.77 13.59
CA ILE A 62 8.18 0.79 14.40
C ILE A 62 6.94 0.70 13.50
N ALA A 63 6.31 -0.49 13.49
CA ALA A 63 5.15 -0.78 12.65
C ALA A 63 3.91 0.05 13.01
N GLU A 64 3.71 0.36 14.29
CA GLU A 64 2.59 1.20 14.74
C GLU A 64 2.63 2.60 14.12
N ARG A 65 3.81 3.23 14.01
CA ARG A 65 3.95 4.56 13.42
C ARG A 65 3.61 4.55 11.93
N VAL A 66 3.99 3.49 11.21
CA VAL A 66 3.61 3.29 9.81
C VAL A 66 2.09 3.16 9.65
N GLN A 67 1.42 2.45 10.55
CA GLN A 67 -0.04 2.33 10.52
C GLN A 67 -0.72 3.67 10.78
N GLN A 68 -0.20 4.48 11.71
CA GLN A 68 -0.69 5.83 11.98
C GLN A 68 -0.51 6.76 10.78
N ASP A 69 0.71 6.83 10.22
CA ASP A 69 1.00 7.63 9.03
C ASP A 69 0.18 7.17 7.82
N LEU A 70 -0.01 5.87 7.63
CA LEU A 70 -0.85 5.34 6.55
C LEU A 70 -2.31 5.76 6.74
N LYS A 71 -2.83 5.66 7.97
CA LYS A 71 -4.20 6.04 8.28
C LYS A 71 -4.42 7.51 7.95
N GLU A 72 -3.59 8.40 8.49
CA GLU A 72 -3.64 9.85 8.21
C GLU A 72 -3.54 10.13 6.70
N PHE A 73 -2.61 9.47 6.01
CA PHE A 73 -2.43 9.65 4.57
C PHE A 73 -3.65 9.21 3.76
N THR A 74 -4.31 8.12 4.16
CA THR A 74 -5.52 7.62 3.48
C THR A 74 -6.77 8.43 3.79
N GLU A 75 -6.81 9.13 4.93
CA GLU A 75 -7.92 10.03 5.31
C GLU A 75 -8.04 11.25 4.38
N ILE A 76 -6.99 11.57 3.61
CA ILE A 76 -7.04 12.55 2.51
C ILE A 76 -8.11 12.17 1.47
N GLY A 77 -8.42 10.87 1.32
CA GLY A 77 -9.33 10.35 0.30
C GLY A 77 -8.59 9.96 -0.99
N PRO A 78 -9.34 9.73 -2.10
CA PRO A 78 -8.74 9.38 -3.39
C PRO A 78 -7.84 10.50 -3.94
N ARG A 79 -6.55 10.20 -4.07
CA ARG A 79 -5.50 11.07 -4.60
C ARG A 79 -5.26 10.77 -6.08
N ILE A 80 -6.27 11.01 -6.92
CA ILE A 80 -6.13 10.78 -8.37
C ILE A 80 -5.19 11.84 -8.94
N ILE A 81 -4.32 11.48 -9.89
CA ILE A 81 -3.44 12.46 -10.55
C ILE A 81 -4.24 13.66 -11.08
N GLY A 82 -3.75 14.88 -10.84
CA GLY A 82 -4.44 16.13 -11.19
C GLY A 82 -5.56 16.58 -10.23
N SER A 83 -5.90 15.79 -9.20
CA SER A 83 -6.81 16.22 -8.13
C SER A 83 -6.12 17.14 -7.11
N TYR A 84 -6.90 17.92 -6.36
CA TYR A 84 -6.36 18.77 -5.29
C TYR A 84 -5.78 17.92 -4.15
N GLU A 85 -6.41 16.79 -3.87
CA GLU A 85 -6.00 15.79 -2.90
C GLU A 85 -4.60 15.25 -3.23
N ASN A 86 -4.32 14.99 -4.51
CA ASN A 86 -3.00 14.53 -4.95
C ASN A 86 -1.97 15.66 -5.06
N GLU A 87 -2.28 16.70 -5.83
CA GLU A 87 -1.29 17.71 -6.22
C GLU A 87 -0.97 18.71 -5.10
N VAL A 88 -1.81 18.83 -4.09
CA VAL A 88 -1.61 19.78 -2.99
C VAL A 88 -1.57 19.04 -1.66
N THR A 89 -2.67 18.40 -1.29
CA THR A 89 -2.83 17.87 0.08
C THR A 89 -1.84 16.75 0.39
N ALA A 90 -1.64 15.82 -0.54
CA ALA A 90 -0.69 14.71 -0.37
C ALA A 90 0.77 15.17 -0.37
N VAL A 91 1.13 16.10 -1.27
CA VAL A 91 2.48 16.68 -1.32
C VAL A 91 2.78 17.44 -0.03
N ASP A 92 1.84 18.27 0.44
CA ASP A 92 1.98 19.02 1.69
C ASP A 92 2.11 18.08 2.90
N TYR A 93 1.32 17.00 2.95
CA TYR A 93 1.43 15.98 4.00
C TYR A 93 2.82 15.34 4.03
N LEU A 94 3.31 14.86 2.88
CA LEU A 94 4.61 14.23 2.78
C LEU A 94 5.73 15.22 3.17
N ARG A 95 5.65 16.46 2.66
CA ARG A 95 6.59 17.52 3.00
C ARG A 95 6.62 17.77 4.51
N GLN A 96 5.46 17.90 5.14
CA GLN A 96 5.36 18.12 6.58
C GLN A 96 6.01 16.97 7.37
N LYS A 97 5.63 15.72 7.08
CA LYS A 97 6.20 14.54 7.75
C LYS A 97 7.71 14.47 7.57
N ILE A 98 8.22 14.72 6.36
CA ILE A 98 9.66 14.75 6.09
C ILE A 98 10.36 15.86 6.89
N GLN A 99 9.76 17.04 7.04
CA GLN A 99 10.34 18.10 7.86
C GLN A 99 10.35 17.75 9.34
N GLU A 100 9.32 17.08 9.86
CA GLU A 100 9.30 16.55 11.23
C GLU A 100 10.46 15.57 11.43
N VAL A 101 10.64 14.61 10.52
CA VAL A 101 11.79 13.68 10.57
C VAL A 101 13.12 14.44 10.56
N LYS A 102 13.25 15.43 9.68
CA LYS A 102 14.48 16.22 9.55
C LYS A 102 14.84 17.00 10.81
N GLN A 103 13.85 17.42 11.61
CA GLN A 103 14.09 18.13 12.87
C GLN A 103 14.63 17.21 13.97
N GLU A 104 14.31 15.92 13.91
CA GLU A 104 14.72 14.90 14.87
C GLU A 104 15.96 14.12 14.43
N ALA A 105 16.39 14.30 13.17
CA ALA A 105 17.52 13.61 12.57
C ALA A 105 18.85 13.85 13.29
N ASN A 106 19.72 12.83 13.27
CA ASN A 106 21.05 12.90 13.83
C ASN A 106 21.94 13.89 13.05
N ALA A 107 22.68 14.74 13.77
CA ALA A 107 23.57 15.73 13.15
C ALA A 107 24.65 15.14 12.20
N VAL A 108 24.95 13.85 12.31
CA VAL A 108 25.91 13.15 11.43
C VAL A 108 25.30 12.84 10.05
N GLN A 109 23.99 12.62 9.97
CA GLN A 109 23.29 12.36 8.71
C GLN A 109 22.72 13.67 8.17
N LYS A 110 23.00 13.91 6.88
CA LYS A 110 22.49 15.07 6.16
C LYS A 110 21.28 14.63 5.35
N MET A 111 20.19 15.36 5.51
CA MET A 111 18.95 15.16 4.77
C MET A 111 18.71 16.35 3.83
N GLU A 112 18.89 16.11 2.53
CA GLU A 112 18.54 17.03 1.45
C GLU A 112 17.13 16.68 0.95
N VAL A 113 16.27 17.68 0.80
CA VAL A 113 14.88 17.51 0.33
C VAL A 113 14.74 18.37 -0.92
N ASP A 114 14.19 17.79 -1.99
CA ASP A 114 13.94 18.45 -3.25
C ASP A 114 12.54 18.11 -3.77
N GLU A 115 11.88 19.09 -4.39
CA GLU A 115 10.55 18.94 -4.98
C GLU A 115 10.68 19.11 -6.49
N GLN A 116 10.54 18.00 -7.21
CA GLN A 116 10.66 18.00 -8.66
C GLN A 116 9.29 18.15 -9.32
N VAL A 117 9.12 19.21 -10.11
CA VAL A 117 7.93 19.41 -10.96
C VAL A 117 8.27 19.02 -12.40
N ALA A 118 7.52 18.07 -12.97
CA ALA A 118 7.77 17.56 -14.32
C ALA A 118 6.51 17.57 -15.19
N SER A 119 6.70 17.89 -16.48
CA SER A 119 5.69 17.77 -17.53
C SER A 119 6.28 16.95 -18.68
N GLY A 120 5.46 16.17 -19.37
CA GLY A 120 5.93 15.33 -20.45
C GLY A 120 4.85 14.45 -21.06
N SER A 121 5.27 13.58 -21.96
CA SER A 121 4.39 12.59 -22.57
C SER A 121 5.15 11.32 -22.94
N TYR A 122 4.43 10.21 -23.01
CA TYR A 122 4.96 8.93 -23.48
C TYR A 122 3.86 8.13 -24.18
N LEU A 123 4.27 7.21 -25.06
CA LEU A 123 3.35 6.28 -25.72
C LEU A 123 2.99 5.16 -24.76
N VAL A 124 1.69 4.96 -24.56
CA VAL A 124 1.10 3.81 -23.89
C VAL A 124 0.75 2.78 -24.97
N ASP A 125 0.84 1.50 -24.61
CA ASP A 125 0.49 0.39 -25.49
C ASP A 125 -0.84 0.60 -26.22
N LYS A 126 -0.91 0.10 -27.46
CA LYS A 126 -2.06 0.24 -28.37
C LYS A 126 -2.29 1.66 -28.94
N GLY A 127 -1.26 2.51 -28.95
CA GLY A 127 -1.28 3.78 -29.67
C GLY A 127 -1.92 4.94 -28.91
N PHE A 128 -2.09 4.80 -27.59
CA PHE A 128 -2.50 5.91 -26.73
C PHE A 128 -1.28 6.74 -26.33
N VAL A 129 -1.43 8.06 -26.20
CA VAL A 129 -0.38 8.93 -25.66
C VAL A 129 -0.81 9.34 -24.25
N SER A 130 0.00 9.04 -23.25
CA SER A 130 -0.16 9.60 -21.92
C SER A 130 0.58 10.93 -21.86
N VAL A 131 -0.12 11.99 -21.48
CA VAL A 131 0.44 13.33 -21.26
C VAL A 131 0.25 13.67 -19.79
N TYR A 132 1.28 14.21 -19.16
CA TYR A 132 1.25 14.70 -17.79
C TYR A 132 1.80 16.12 -17.75
N ASP A 133 1.20 16.96 -16.90
CA ASP A 133 1.60 18.35 -16.73
C ASP A 133 1.78 18.66 -15.25
N LYS A 134 2.94 19.20 -14.90
CA LYS A 134 3.31 19.69 -13.56
C LYS A 134 3.11 18.66 -12.44
N VAL A 135 3.34 17.39 -12.73
CA VAL A 135 3.33 16.34 -11.72
C VAL A 135 4.50 16.56 -10.78
N GLN A 136 4.22 16.49 -9.48
CA GLN A 136 5.19 16.71 -8.42
C GLN A 136 5.76 15.39 -7.90
N ASN A 137 7.06 15.38 -7.62
CA ASN A 137 7.75 14.29 -6.94
C ASN A 137 8.49 14.87 -5.75
N VAL A 138 8.41 14.18 -4.61
CA VAL A 138 9.14 14.56 -3.38
C VAL A 138 10.35 13.65 -3.23
N LEU A 139 11.54 14.24 -3.28
CA LEU A 139 12.81 13.51 -3.21
C LEU A 139 13.48 13.80 -1.88
N VAL A 140 13.92 12.74 -1.20
CA VAL A 140 14.74 12.85 0.01
C VAL A 140 16.04 12.11 -0.22
N LYS A 141 17.16 12.80 -0.03
CA LYS A 141 18.49 12.23 -0.11
C LYS A 141 19.14 12.26 1.27
N LEU A 142 19.37 11.06 1.80
CA LEU A 142 20.10 10.85 3.04
C LEU A 142 21.56 10.52 2.73
N HIS A 143 22.49 11.23 3.36
CA HIS A 143 23.91 10.94 3.21
C HIS A 143 24.74 11.40 4.41
N SER A 144 25.88 10.75 4.64
CA SER A 144 26.85 11.23 5.62
C SER A 144 27.74 12.33 5.03
N SER A 145 28.60 12.93 5.86
CA SER A 145 29.64 13.84 5.39
C SER A 145 30.70 13.16 4.50
N ASN A 146 30.81 11.83 4.58
CA ASN A 146 31.68 11.06 3.70
C ASN A 146 30.93 10.74 2.41
N HIS A 147 31.51 11.17 1.27
CA HIS A 147 30.93 10.92 -0.04
C HIS A 147 31.07 9.45 -0.43
N SER A 148 29.95 8.77 -0.63
CA SER A 148 29.88 7.44 -1.25
C SER A 148 29.82 7.56 -2.77
N ARG A 149 30.40 6.59 -3.49
CA ARG A 149 30.22 6.44 -4.94
C ARG A 149 28.94 5.67 -5.32
N HIS A 150 28.25 5.11 -4.33
CA HIS A 150 27.08 4.26 -4.51
C HIS A 150 25.89 4.85 -3.77
N THR A 151 24.73 4.82 -4.43
CA THR A 151 23.45 5.30 -3.92
C THR A 151 22.41 4.22 -4.15
N LEU A 152 21.54 4.00 -3.16
CA LEU A 152 20.34 3.18 -3.32
C LEU A 152 19.14 4.11 -3.51
N LEU A 153 18.40 3.93 -4.59
CA LEU A 153 17.13 4.61 -4.81
C LEU A 153 16.00 3.69 -4.38
N ILE A 154 15.16 4.18 -3.47
CA ILE A 154 13.91 3.54 -3.05
C ILE A 154 12.79 4.50 -3.45
N ASN A 155 11.76 4.00 -4.11
CA ASN A 155 10.65 4.82 -4.59
C ASN A 155 9.29 4.20 -4.24
N ALA A 156 8.30 5.09 -4.17
CA ALA A 156 6.90 4.78 -4.03
C ALA A 156 6.13 5.88 -4.77
N HIS A 157 5.04 5.53 -5.44
CA HIS A 157 4.08 6.53 -5.92
C HIS A 157 3.04 6.80 -4.83
N PHE A 158 2.55 8.04 -4.77
CA PHE A 158 1.67 8.51 -3.69
C PHE A 158 0.22 8.79 -4.15
N ASP A 159 0.01 8.85 -5.46
CA ASP A 159 -1.31 8.90 -6.09
C ASP A 159 -2.06 7.57 -5.92
N SER A 160 -3.36 7.59 -6.17
CA SER A 160 -4.23 6.42 -6.03
C SER A 160 -5.12 6.22 -7.25
N ALA A 161 -5.50 4.98 -7.49
CA ALA A 161 -6.52 4.65 -8.49
C ALA A 161 -7.88 5.31 -8.17
N PRO A 162 -8.69 5.64 -9.19
CA PRO A 162 -10.00 6.25 -9.01
C PRO A 162 -10.89 5.49 -8.04
N GLY A 163 -11.49 6.20 -7.09
CA GLY A 163 -12.43 5.63 -6.12
C GLY A 163 -11.79 4.77 -5.02
N THR A 164 -10.47 4.76 -4.91
CA THR A 164 -9.74 4.02 -3.86
C THR A 164 -9.03 4.98 -2.91
N SER A 165 -8.75 4.55 -1.67
CA SER A 165 -7.87 5.29 -0.77
C SER A 165 -6.38 5.14 -1.12
N GLY A 166 -6.04 4.18 -1.99
CA GLY A 166 -4.66 3.83 -2.32
C GLY A 166 -3.86 3.26 -1.15
N ALA A 167 -4.51 2.66 -0.13
CA ALA A 167 -3.82 2.22 1.08
C ALA A 167 -2.74 1.14 0.80
N GLY A 168 -3.11 0.07 0.10
CA GLY A 168 -2.16 -0.99 -0.28
C GLY A 168 -1.33 -0.65 -1.53
N ASP A 169 -1.91 0.12 -2.44
CA ASP A 169 -1.30 0.54 -3.71
C ASP A 169 -1.45 2.06 -3.87
N ASN A 170 -0.48 2.86 -3.42
CA ASN A 170 0.81 2.47 -2.84
C ASN A 170 1.15 3.23 -1.55
N GLY A 171 0.13 3.68 -0.83
CA GLY A 171 0.23 4.47 0.39
C GLY A 171 1.02 3.80 1.52
N VAL A 172 0.93 2.47 1.68
CA VAL A 172 1.68 1.73 2.70
C VAL A 172 3.19 1.84 2.49
N ASN A 173 3.64 1.88 1.23
CA ASN A 173 5.05 2.04 0.92
C ASN A 173 5.51 3.49 1.13
N CYS A 174 4.66 4.49 0.88
CA CYS A 174 4.94 5.88 1.27
C CYS A 174 5.12 6.00 2.80
N ALA A 175 4.20 5.44 3.59
CA ALA A 175 4.28 5.46 5.05
C ALA A 175 5.51 4.67 5.56
N THR A 176 5.82 3.54 4.94
CA THR A 176 7.03 2.75 5.25
C THR A 176 8.30 3.55 4.99
N MET A 177 8.38 4.28 3.87
CA MET A 177 9.53 5.12 3.57
C MET A 177 9.71 6.26 4.59
N LEU A 178 8.63 6.84 5.13
CA LEU A 178 8.74 7.83 6.22
C LEU A 178 9.38 7.23 7.47
N GLU A 179 9.01 6.01 7.85
CA GLU A 179 9.63 5.35 9.01
C GLU A 179 11.08 4.92 8.73
N LEU A 180 11.40 4.46 7.52
CA LEU A 180 12.79 4.23 7.13
C LEU A 180 13.63 5.52 7.23
N LEU A 181 13.08 6.66 6.81
CA LEU A 181 13.76 7.95 6.97
C LEU A 181 14.02 8.23 8.46
N ARG A 182 13.02 8.08 9.34
CA ARG A 182 13.18 8.29 10.79
C ARG A 182 14.27 7.43 11.42
N LYS A 183 14.38 6.18 10.99
CA LYS A 183 15.36 5.23 11.57
C LYS A 183 16.75 5.33 11.00
N LEU A 184 16.90 5.88 9.80
CA LEU A 184 18.19 6.03 9.14
C LEU A 184 18.78 7.44 9.32
N SER A 185 17.95 8.46 9.59
CA SER A 185 18.37 9.86 9.74
C SER A 185 18.97 10.19 11.10
#